data_AF-A0AAD6GCL6-F1
#
_entry.id   AF-A0AAD6GCL6-F1
#
_cell.length_a   1.000
_cell.length_b   1.000
_cell.length_c   1.000
_cell.angle_alpha   90.00
_cell.angle_beta   90.00
_cell.angle_gamma   90.00
#
_symmetry.space_group_name_H-M   'P 1'
#
loop_
_entity.id
_entity.type
_entity.pdbx_description
1 polymer ?
#
loop_
_entity_poly.entity_id
_entity_poly.type
_entity_poly.pdbx_seq_one_letter_code
_entity_poly.pdbx_strand_id
1 'polypeptide(L)'
;MRNKVIPWNVDVMGRSRNAIGASARVLLAFGKLFLQDSVMDLVQVRNTDATSPSTSERRRSVVSEHRTLAESTILSETVDPVSNSHEPDSTLGYSPYALQLSPENQPLSASPQFSHYSHSSQESRDLVNPINGELPNLDEHEACLMRYFVVELAPWFDICDGERHFACTVPLRARTCPPLLNAIFTASARHLSRIKKYWRGNQVHYGGKALPKLTSETAIHYHNECIAHFVSISDHSREAQDESLLAAAVILRFYEEVDFPAMGQDTESALRGIQIFLEAQIAPAVSGYGLRHAAYWIALRQEITTAFSKQRTFRLPLGPCEPYRSFSLLMTTLVIHCADVLQYCYGSEEDSPRDRQQSSMGILQTGTDMRLARYEELVAFETLWAELGPPSFKPIYSREPDRSCGEVFPELWYLNNCHVAGLQFLELARILLTVYNPKLPRLGPGQRTAMRSVDQELRSIVVRLCGIALSNEHSPPGLVTASAAIGMCGDRFTEKLEQEALLGVLVQLEDKHAYPTSSVQASLKVAWGWEGYEE
;
A
#
# COMPACT_ATOMS: atom_id res chain seq x y z
N MET A 1 -7.88 -67.53 -18.71
CA MET A 1 -8.73 -66.89 -17.68
C MET A 1 -7.92 -66.69 -16.41
N ARG A 2 -7.38 -65.49 -16.18
CA ARG A 2 -6.85 -65.03 -14.89
C ARG A 2 -7.21 -63.55 -14.77
N ASN A 3 -8.28 -63.23 -14.05
CA ASN A 3 -8.67 -61.87 -13.74
C ASN A 3 -7.81 -61.35 -12.58
N LYS A 4 -7.01 -60.32 -12.85
CA LYS A 4 -6.32 -59.51 -11.85
C LYS A 4 -7.30 -58.46 -11.32
N VAL A 5 -7.41 -58.38 -10.01
CA VAL A 5 -8.09 -57.29 -9.27
C VAL A 5 -7.17 -56.07 -9.30
N ILE A 6 -7.69 -54.94 -9.76
CA ILE A 6 -7.06 -53.61 -9.71
C ILE A 6 -7.58 -52.90 -8.45
N PRO A 7 -6.73 -52.39 -7.55
CA PRO A 7 -7.19 -51.65 -6.37
C PRO A 7 -7.61 -50.22 -6.76
N TRP A 8 -8.74 -49.79 -6.23
CA TRP A 8 -9.27 -48.44 -6.38
C TRP A 8 -8.37 -47.40 -5.69
N ASN A 9 -8.06 -46.34 -6.43
CA ASN A 9 -7.18 -45.24 -6.04
C ASN A 9 -7.91 -44.32 -5.03
N VAL A 10 -7.36 -44.16 -3.82
CA VAL A 10 -7.91 -43.33 -2.72
C VAL A 10 -7.64 -41.82 -2.91
N ASP A 11 -6.98 -41.44 -4.00
CA ASP A 11 -6.47 -40.07 -4.21
C ASP A 11 -7.51 -39.04 -4.70
N VAL A 12 -8.72 -39.48 -5.06
CA VAL A 12 -9.80 -38.58 -5.54
C VAL A 12 -10.66 -38.04 -4.39
N MET A 13 -10.71 -38.72 -3.24
CA MET A 13 -11.44 -38.25 -2.06
C MET A 13 -10.68 -37.20 -1.22
N GLY A 14 -9.35 -37.12 -1.35
CA GLY A 14 -8.53 -36.11 -0.67
C GLY A 14 -8.70 -34.69 -1.21
N ARG A 15 -8.86 -34.52 -2.53
CA ARG A 15 -9.05 -33.20 -3.16
C ARG A 15 -10.44 -32.59 -2.91
N SER A 16 -11.46 -33.43 -2.80
CA SER A 16 -12.83 -33.00 -2.48
C SER A 16 -12.98 -32.54 -1.02
N ARG A 17 -12.30 -33.20 -0.07
CA ARG A 17 -12.28 -32.79 1.35
C ARG A 17 -11.61 -31.44 1.59
N ASN A 18 -10.57 -31.10 0.82
CA ASN A 18 -9.92 -29.78 0.93
C ASN A 18 -10.79 -28.64 0.37
N ALA A 19 -11.57 -28.88 -0.69
CA ALA A 19 -12.50 -27.90 -1.24
C ALA A 19 -13.69 -27.62 -0.30
N ILE A 20 -14.24 -28.66 0.33
CA ILE A 20 -15.33 -28.52 1.33
C ILE A 20 -14.83 -27.82 2.60
N GLY A 21 -13.58 -28.08 3.00
CA GLY A 21 -12.92 -27.39 4.11
C GLY A 21 -12.63 -25.91 3.83
N ALA A 22 -12.38 -25.53 2.57
CA ALA A 22 -12.23 -24.14 2.15
C ALA A 22 -13.58 -23.41 2.25
N SER A 23 -14.67 -23.90 1.62
CA SER A 23 -16.00 -23.26 1.69
C SER A 23 -16.49 -23.05 3.13
N ALA A 24 -16.31 -24.05 4.01
CA ALA A 24 -16.71 -23.92 5.42
C ALA A 24 -15.88 -22.88 6.19
N ARG A 25 -14.60 -22.68 5.84
CA ARG A 25 -13.74 -21.63 6.40
C ARG A 25 -14.09 -20.25 5.86
N VAL A 26 -14.51 -20.15 4.60
CA VAL A 26 -14.98 -18.89 4.01
C VAL A 26 -16.30 -18.45 4.65
N LEU A 27 -17.29 -19.35 4.81
CA LEU A 27 -18.53 -19.08 5.55
C LEU A 27 -18.31 -18.65 7.00
N LEU A 28 -17.39 -19.30 7.73
CA LEU A 28 -17.08 -18.96 9.11
C LEU A 28 -16.28 -17.65 9.26
N ALA A 29 -15.42 -17.32 8.29
CA ALA A 29 -14.66 -16.07 8.29
C ALA A 29 -15.59 -14.89 8.00
N PHE A 30 -16.34 -14.91 6.90
CA PHE A 30 -17.21 -13.79 6.56
C PHE A 30 -18.46 -13.72 7.46
N GLY A 31 -19.04 -14.86 7.85
CA GLY A 31 -20.25 -14.90 8.69
C GLY A 31 -20.03 -14.48 10.16
N LYS A 32 -18.83 -14.65 10.73
CA LYS A 32 -18.53 -14.19 12.11
C LYS A 32 -17.91 -12.80 12.19
N LEU A 33 -17.20 -12.35 11.16
CA LEU A 33 -16.54 -11.04 11.17
C LEU A 33 -17.52 -9.89 10.91
N PHE A 34 -18.48 -10.03 9.99
CA PHE A 34 -19.29 -8.88 9.53
C PHE A 34 -20.66 -8.71 10.22
N LEU A 35 -21.17 -9.75 10.89
CA LEU A 35 -22.39 -9.67 11.70
C LEU A 35 -22.16 -8.97 13.06
N GLN A 36 -20.92 -8.91 13.53
CA GLN A 36 -20.58 -8.32 14.83
C GLN A 36 -20.37 -6.80 14.73
N ASP A 37 -19.83 -6.32 13.61
CA ASP A 37 -19.59 -4.89 13.35
C ASP A 37 -20.89 -4.12 13.05
N SER A 38 -21.84 -4.75 12.33
CA SER A 38 -23.16 -4.14 12.06
C SER A 38 -23.99 -3.86 13.33
N VAL A 39 -23.75 -4.60 14.42
CA VAL A 39 -24.49 -4.45 15.69
C VAL A 39 -23.84 -3.42 16.62
N MET A 40 -22.51 -3.26 16.57
CA MET A 40 -21.80 -2.27 17.38
C MET A 40 -21.97 -0.83 16.84
N ASP A 41 -22.03 -0.66 15.52
CA ASP A 41 -22.21 0.66 14.89
C ASP A 41 -23.62 1.25 15.12
N LEU A 42 -24.65 0.40 15.23
CA LEU A 42 -26.01 0.82 15.59
C LEU A 42 -26.13 1.27 17.06
N VAL A 43 -25.22 0.83 17.93
CA VAL A 43 -25.24 1.16 19.37
C VAL A 43 -24.45 2.44 19.66
N GLN A 44 -23.37 2.73 18.93
CA GLN A 44 -22.61 3.98 19.11
C GLN A 44 -23.33 5.22 18.58
N VAL A 45 -24.05 5.12 17.45
CA VAL A 45 -24.85 6.24 16.92
C VAL A 45 -26.04 6.56 17.82
N ARG A 46 -26.64 5.57 18.49
CA ARG A 46 -27.77 5.80 19.40
C ARG A 46 -27.42 6.53 20.70
N ASN A 47 -26.15 6.50 21.12
CA ASN A 47 -25.72 7.07 22.39
C ASN A 47 -25.23 8.53 22.29
N THR A 48 -25.14 9.10 21.08
CA THR A 48 -24.74 10.50 20.88
C THR A 48 -25.91 11.49 20.78
N ASP A 49 -27.15 11.00 20.63
CA ASP A 49 -28.36 11.84 20.51
C ASP A 49 -29.13 12.09 21.83
N ALA A 50 -28.57 11.69 22.98
CA ALA A 50 -29.25 11.85 24.26
C ALA A 50 -28.33 12.46 25.31
N THR A 51 -28.07 13.77 25.23
CA THR A 51 -27.85 14.64 26.42
C THR A 51 -27.72 16.10 26.00
N SER A 52 -28.81 16.86 26.14
CA SER A 52 -28.79 18.31 26.18
C SER A 52 -29.26 18.77 27.57
N PRO A 53 -28.61 19.77 28.18
CA PRO A 53 -29.34 20.70 29.02
C PRO A 53 -29.21 22.14 28.52
N SER A 54 -30.39 22.76 28.43
CA SER A 54 -30.68 24.17 28.28
C SER A 54 -29.87 25.09 29.19
N THR A 55 -29.50 26.28 28.69
CA THR A 55 -29.67 27.54 29.43
C THR A 55 -29.62 28.75 28.50
N SER A 56 -30.41 29.74 28.88
CA SER A 56 -30.91 30.89 28.14
C SER A 56 -30.09 32.17 28.33
N GLU A 57 -30.16 33.06 27.32
CA GLU A 57 -29.93 34.52 27.38
C GLU A 57 -28.46 34.98 27.60
N ARG A 58 -27.92 35.95 26.86
CA ARG A 58 -28.44 37.32 26.73
C ARG A 58 -27.69 38.08 25.62
N ARG A 59 -28.48 38.73 24.77
CA ARG A 59 -28.08 39.66 23.71
C ARG A 59 -27.52 40.97 24.32
N ARG A 60 -26.39 41.48 23.83
CA ARG A 60 -26.08 42.93 23.83
C ARG A 60 -25.32 43.31 22.56
N SER A 61 -25.89 44.24 21.83
CA SER A 61 -25.29 44.96 20.70
C SER A 61 -24.43 46.12 21.19
N VAL A 62 -23.32 46.41 20.51
CA VAL A 62 -22.83 47.79 20.31
C VAL A 62 -22.24 47.93 18.90
N VAL A 63 -22.42 49.13 18.36
CA VAL A 63 -22.25 49.66 17.01
C VAL A 63 -20.79 50.01 16.67
N SER A 64 -20.49 49.87 15.37
CA SER A 64 -19.46 50.46 14.47
C SER A 64 -18.23 51.22 15.00
N GLU A 65 -17.11 51.09 14.29
CA GLU A 65 -16.50 52.24 13.60
C GLU A 65 -15.51 51.84 12.49
N HIS A 66 -15.63 52.54 11.36
CA HIS A 66 -14.71 52.51 10.21
C HIS A 66 -13.43 53.31 10.51
N ARG A 67 -12.29 52.89 9.96
CA ARG A 67 -11.24 53.82 9.52
C ARG A 67 -10.41 53.26 8.36
N THR A 68 -10.49 53.95 7.23
CA THR A 68 -9.63 53.90 6.05
C THR A 68 -8.53 54.97 6.14
N LEU A 69 -7.43 54.75 5.40
CA LEU A 69 -6.42 55.68 4.81
C LEU A 69 -5.05 54.97 4.84
N ALA A 70 -4.14 55.02 3.86
CA ALA A 70 -4.11 55.50 2.47
C ALA A 70 -2.78 55.03 1.85
N GLU A 71 -2.69 55.17 0.53
CA GLU A 71 -1.65 54.74 -0.42
C GLU A 71 -0.25 55.35 -0.26
N SER A 72 0.74 54.72 -0.91
CA SER A 72 1.73 55.44 -1.72
C SER A 72 2.12 54.64 -2.98
N THR A 73 1.78 55.20 -4.15
CA THR A 73 2.35 54.95 -5.49
C THR A 73 3.62 55.84 -5.60
N ILE A 74 4.64 55.65 -6.45
CA ILE A 74 4.83 55.93 -7.91
C ILE A 74 6.26 55.37 -8.23
N LEU A 75 6.58 54.63 -9.30
CA LEU A 75 6.77 55.04 -10.71
C LEU A 75 6.99 53.82 -11.64
N SER A 76 6.48 54.02 -12.86
CA SER A 76 6.41 53.15 -14.02
C SER A 76 7.64 53.31 -14.92
N GLU A 77 8.00 52.25 -15.66
CA GLU A 77 8.42 52.40 -17.06
C GLU A 77 7.97 51.18 -17.87
N THR A 78 7.18 51.46 -18.91
CA THR A 78 6.56 50.55 -19.88
C THR A 78 7.37 50.52 -21.17
N VAL A 79 7.48 49.34 -21.79
CA VAL A 79 7.74 49.21 -23.24
C VAL A 79 6.73 48.20 -23.81
N ASP A 80 5.93 48.65 -24.77
CA ASP A 80 4.89 47.89 -25.48
C ASP A 80 5.46 46.75 -26.36
N PRO A 81 4.71 45.66 -26.59
CA PRO A 81 4.97 44.75 -27.71
C PRO A 81 4.05 45.02 -28.90
N VAL A 82 4.66 45.00 -30.08
CA VAL A 82 4.03 45.07 -31.41
C VAL A 82 3.16 43.84 -31.66
N SER A 83 1.97 44.09 -32.19
CA SER A 83 1.00 43.10 -32.66
C SER A 83 1.55 42.28 -33.83
N ASN A 84 1.41 40.96 -33.77
CA ASN A 84 1.20 40.15 -34.97
C ASN A 84 0.35 38.92 -34.62
N SER A 85 -0.77 38.83 -35.33
CA SER A 85 -1.76 37.76 -35.32
C SER A 85 -1.18 36.46 -35.85
N HIS A 86 -1.30 35.37 -35.09
CA HIS A 86 -1.53 34.00 -35.59
C HIS A 86 -1.97 33.10 -34.41
N GLU A 87 -3.12 32.46 -34.56
CA GLU A 87 -3.60 31.40 -33.66
C GLU A 87 -2.62 30.22 -33.60
N PRO A 88 -2.59 29.49 -32.47
CA PRO A 88 -2.34 28.05 -32.55
C PRO A 88 -3.41 27.22 -31.83
N ASP A 89 -3.74 26.15 -32.54
CA ASP A 89 -4.65 25.08 -32.23
C ASP A 89 -4.14 24.16 -31.09
N SER A 90 -5.09 23.70 -30.27
CA SER A 90 -5.13 22.43 -29.54
C SER A 90 -3.82 21.79 -29.00
N THR A 91 -3.62 21.90 -27.68
CA THR A 91 -2.60 21.18 -26.89
C THR A 91 -2.88 19.66 -26.81
N LEU A 92 -2.09 18.88 -27.54
CA LEU A 92 -1.90 17.44 -27.28
C LEU A 92 -0.92 17.25 -26.13
N GLY A 93 -1.35 16.50 -25.11
CA GLY A 93 -0.51 16.09 -23.98
C GLY A 93 0.62 15.17 -24.44
N TYR A 94 1.85 15.64 -24.29
CA TYR A 94 3.05 14.85 -24.49
C TYR A 94 3.20 13.84 -23.34
N SER A 95 3.14 12.54 -23.67
CA SER A 95 3.57 11.43 -22.83
C SER A 95 5.00 11.03 -23.24
N PRO A 96 6.01 11.01 -22.34
CA PRO A 96 7.41 10.84 -22.73
C PRO A 96 7.86 9.39 -22.96
N TYR A 97 6.96 8.41 -23.05
CA TYR A 97 7.33 7.00 -23.31
C TYR A 97 6.68 6.46 -24.58
N ALA A 98 7.24 6.83 -25.72
CA ALA A 98 6.93 6.20 -27.00
C ALA A 98 8.17 6.21 -27.91
N LEU A 99 9.15 5.37 -27.61
CA LEU A 99 10.20 5.01 -28.57
C LEU A 99 10.52 3.52 -28.44
N GLN A 100 9.92 2.73 -29.33
CA GLN A 100 10.58 1.58 -29.96
C GLN A 100 9.63 0.97 -30.98
N LEU A 101 9.97 1.06 -32.26
CA LEU A 101 9.63 0.08 -33.32
C LEU A 101 10.34 0.51 -34.63
N SER A 102 11.41 -0.20 -35.01
CA SER A 102 11.56 -0.86 -36.33
C SER A 102 12.99 -1.42 -36.55
N PRO A 103 13.17 -2.48 -37.37
CA PRO A 103 14.41 -3.26 -37.47
C PRO A 103 15.21 -3.00 -38.76
N GLU A 104 16.54 -3.18 -38.73
CA GLU A 104 17.35 -3.36 -39.95
C GLU A 104 18.65 -4.16 -39.72
N ASN A 105 19.15 -4.79 -40.79
CA ASN A 105 19.91 -6.05 -40.87
C ASN A 105 21.48 -5.96 -40.78
N GLN A 106 22.08 -6.97 -40.11
CA GLN A 106 23.34 -7.76 -40.39
C GLN A 106 24.76 -7.11 -40.38
N PRO A 107 25.90 -7.88 -40.27
CA PRO A 107 26.14 -9.27 -39.77
C PRO A 107 27.37 -9.50 -38.81
N LEU A 108 27.28 -10.61 -38.05
CA LEU A 108 28.30 -11.61 -37.59
C LEU A 108 29.68 -11.22 -37.00
N SER A 109 29.92 -11.56 -35.72
CA SER A 109 31.08 -12.39 -35.30
C SER A 109 30.96 -12.92 -33.84
N ALA A 110 30.93 -14.26 -33.73
CA ALA A 110 31.35 -15.16 -32.65
C ALA A 110 30.96 -14.90 -31.17
N SER A 111 29.91 -15.62 -30.71
CA SER A 111 29.71 -16.01 -29.30
C SER A 111 29.70 -17.55 -29.16
N PRO A 112 30.12 -18.12 -28.02
CA PRO A 112 29.99 -19.55 -27.76
C PRO A 112 28.56 -19.94 -27.40
N GLN A 113 28.20 -21.16 -27.82
CA GLN A 113 26.85 -21.72 -27.86
C GLN A 113 26.27 -21.96 -26.47
N PHE A 114 25.11 -21.36 -26.19
CA PHE A 114 24.13 -21.88 -25.25
C PHE A 114 22.93 -22.42 -26.03
N SER A 115 22.55 -23.65 -25.72
CA SER A 115 21.42 -24.37 -26.30
C SER A 115 20.09 -23.65 -26.02
N HIS A 116 19.51 -23.10 -27.09
CA HIS A 116 18.12 -22.64 -27.10
C HIS A 116 17.18 -23.84 -26.91
N TYR A 117 16.55 -23.94 -25.74
CA TYR A 117 15.23 -24.56 -25.66
C TYR A 117 14.22 -23.57 -26.24
N SER A 118 13.87 -23.79 -27.49
CA SER A 118 12.73 -23.14 -28.15
C SER A 118 11.44 -23.68 -27.52
N HIS A 119 11.03 -23.12 -26.38
CA HIS A 119 9.63 -23.23 -25.98
C HIS A 119 8.83 -22.36 -26.95
N SER A 120 8.08 -23.04 -27.83
CA SER A 120 7.02 -22.46 -28.62
C SER A 120 6.18 -21.54 -27.72
N SER A 121 6.30 -20.25 -27.96
CA SER A 121 5.37 -19.24 -27.46
C SER A 121 4.00 -19.56 -28.01
N GLN A 122 3.20 -20.29 -27.23
CA GLN A 122 1.78 -20.01 -27.20
C GLN A 122 1.65 -18.63 -26.59
N GLU A 123 1.78 -17.61 -27.45
CA GLU A 123 1.19 -16.31 -27.22
C GLU A 123 -0.31 -16.54 -27.03
N SER A 124 -0.75 -16.81 -25.79
CA SER A 124 -2.06 -16.38 -25.35
C SER A 124 -2.01 -14.86 -25.28
N ARG A 125 -2.02 -14.23 -26.46
CA ARG A 125 -2.62 -12.91 -26.58
C ARG A 125 -4.06 -13.13 -26.15
N ASP A 126 -4.34 -12.84 -24.88
CA ASP A 126 -5.67 -12.41 -24.46
C ASP A 126 -5.96 -11.12 -25.24
N LEU A 127 -6.23 -11.28 -26.54
CA LEU A 127 -6.97 -10.32 -27.32
C LEU A 127 -8.21 -10.10 -26.48
N VAL A 128 -8.34 -8.88 -25.96
CA VAL A 128 -9.56 -8.34 -25.37
C VAL A 128 -10.70 -8.84 -26.25
N ASN A 129 -11.40 -9.90 -25.79
CA ASN A 129 -12.61 -10.32 -26.45
C ASN A 129 -13.47 -9.06 -26.49
N PRO A 130 -13.97 -8.61 -27.66
CA PRO A 130 -14.83 -7.46 -27.70
C PRO A 130 -15.95 -7.74 -26.71
N ILE A 131 -16.02 -6.92 -25.66
CA ILE A 131 -16.93 -7.08 -24.54
C ILE A 131 -18.33 -6.94 -25.13
N ASN A 132 -18.92 -8.05 -25.58
CA ASN A 132 -20.28 -8.14 -26.10
C ASN A 132 -21.32 -8.16 -24.96
N GLY A 133 -20.94 -7.73 -23.76
CA GLY A 133 -21.88 -7.42 -22.68
C GLY A 133 -22.36 -5.98 -22.82
N GLU A 134 -23.67 -5.77 -22.74
CA GLU A 134 -24.26 -4.43 -22.63
C GLU A 134 -23.47 -3.61 -21.60
N LEU A 135 -23.09 -2.38 -21.96
CA LEU A 135 -22.42 -1.50 -21.01
C LEU A 135 -23.34 -1.35 -19.80
N PRO A 136 -22.89 -1.61 -18.55
CA PRO A 136 -23.64 -1.15 -17.40
C PRO A 136 -23.78 0.36 -17.56
N ASN A 137 -25.02 0.82 -17.59
CA ASN A 137 -25.34 2.22 -17.79
C ASN A 137 -25.09 2.94 -16.46
N LEU A 138 -23.82 3.25 -16.18
CA LEU A 138 -23.42 3.99 -14.98
C LEU A 138 -24.13 5.35 -14.99
N ASP A 139 -24.73 5.71 -13.87
CA ASP A 139 -25.25 7.07 -13.73
C ASP A 139 -24.10 8.10 -13.59
N GLU A 140 -24.43 9.39 -13.60
CA GLU A 140 -23.41 10.44 -13.49
C GLU A 140 -22.57 10.32 -12.21
N HIS A 141 -23.17 9.87 -11.11
CA HIS A 141 -22.48 9.72 -9.84
C HIS A 141 -21.48 8.55 -9.88
N GLU A 142 -21.92 7.39 -10.35
CA GLU A 142 -21.10 6.19 -10.51
C GLU A 142 -19.98 6.40 -11.54
N ALA A 143 -20.26 7.09 -12.64
CA ALA A 143 -19.25 7.44 -13.64
C ALA A 143 -18.16 8.34 -13.05
N CYS A 144 -18.51 9.28 -12.17
CA CYS A 144 -17.54 10.10 -11.46
C CYS A 144 -16.67 9.28 -10.51
N LEU A 145 -17.26 8.34 -9.75
CA LEU A 145 -16.51 7.44 -8.87
C LEU A 145 -15.56 6.51 -9.65
N MET A 146 -16.03 5.93 -10.76
CA MET A 146 -15.18 5.12 -11.64
C MET A 146 -14.00 5.93 -12.19
N ARG A 147 -14.26 7.15 -12.68
CA ARG A 147 -13.20 8.03 -13.18
C ARG A 147 -12.23 8.42 -12.07
N TYR A 148 -12.74 8.71 -10.87
CA TYR A 148 -11.94 9.03 -9.71
C TYR A 148 -10.98 7.89 -9.36
N PHE A 149 -11.47 6.65 -9.33
CA PHE A 149 -10.64 5.47 -9.12
C PHE A 149 -9.49 5.41 -10.11
N VAL A 150 -9.77 5.48 -11.41
CA VAL A 150 -8.76 5.33 -12.47
C VAL A 150 -7.69 6.42 -12.40
N VAL A 151 -8.08 7.66 -12.10
CA VAL A 151 -7.17 8.82 -12.16
C VAL A 151 -6.40 9.00 -10.85
N GLU A 152 -7.06 8.87 -9.70
CA GLU A 152 -6.50 9.27 -8.40
C GLU A 152 -6.07 8.07 -7.55
N LEU A 153 -6.78 6.93 -7.63
CA LEU A 153 -6.53 5.77 -6.77
C LEU A 153 -5.67 4.70 -7.44
N ALA A 154 -5.96 4.32 -8.68
CA ALA A 154 -5.23 3.28 -9.42
C ALA A 154 -3.70 3.46 -9.42
N PRO A 155 -3.13 4.70 -9.52
CA PRO A 155 -1.69 4.90 -9.42
C PRO A 155 -1.05 4.40 -8.11
N TRP A 156 -1.82 4.31 -7.01
CA TRP A 156 -1.33 3.74 -5.74
C TRP A 156 -1.08 2.24 -5.84
N PHE A 157 -1.92 1.56 -6.60
CA PHE A 157 -1.87 0.11 -6.82
C PHE A 157 -0.77 -0.23 -7.85
N ASP A 158 -0.66 0.57 -8.91
CA ASP A 158 0.13 0.27 -10.10
C ASP A 158 1.63 0.65 -10.01
N ILE A 159 2.16 1.08 -8.85
CA ILE A 159 3.57 1.55 -8.70
C ILE A 159 4.64 0.60 -9.26
N CYS A 160 4.39 -0.70 -9.17
CA CYS A 160 5.29 -1.74 -9.65
C CYS A 160 4.70 -2.54 -10.83
N ASP A 161 3.72 -1.98 -11.52
CA ASP A 161 2.97 -2.64 -12.59
C ASP A 161 3.04 -1.84 -13.88
N GLY A 162 3.92 -2.27 -14.80
CA GLY A 162 4.13 -1.60 -16.09
C GLY A 162 2.90 -1.57 -16.99
N GLU A 163 2.00 -2.54 -16.84
CA GLU A 163 0.75 -2.63 -17.62
C GLU A 163 -0.41 -1.84 -16.97
N ARG A 164 -0.19 -1.35 -15.74
CA ARG A 164 -1.15 -0.57 -14.96
C ARG A 164 -2.51 -1.27 -14.88
N HIS A 165 -2.54 -2.50 -14.37
CA HIS A 165 -3.74 -3.33 -14.40
C HIS A 165 -4.90 -2.70 -13.62
N PHE A 166 -4.64 -1.95 -12.55
CA PHE A 166 -5.71 -1.30 -11.79
C PHE A 166 -6.27 -0.07 -12.52
N ALA A 167 -5.46 0.65 -13.30
CA ALA A 167 -5.95 1.75 -14.13
C ALA A 167 -6.62 1.28 -15.43
N CYS A 168 -6.12 0.21 -16.06
CA CYS A 168 -6.51 -0.20 -17.41
C CYS A 168 -7.45 -1.42 -17.45
N THR A 169 -7.16 -2.46 -16.66
CA THR A 169 -7.83 -3.77 -16.75
C THR A 169 -9.00 -3.88 -15.78
N VAL A 170 -8.82 -3.42 -14.54
CA VAL A 170 -9.83 -3.48 -13.47
C VAL A 170 -11.14 -2.75 -13.83
N PRO A 171 -11.13 -1.52 -14.38
CA PRO A 171 -12.36 -0.83 -14.76
C PRO A 171 -13.16 -1.56 -15.85
N LEU A 172 -12.46 -2.21 -16.79
CA LEU A 172 -13.09 -2.99 -17.85
C LEU A 172 -13.76 -4.25 -17.28
N ARG A 173 -13.09 -4.94 -16.35
CA ARG A 173 -13.63 -6.14 -15.69
C ARG A 173 -14.78 -5.83 -14.74
N ALA A 174 -14.73 -4.68 -14.06
CA ALA A 174 -15.78 -4.22 -13.17
C ALA A 174 -17.14 -4.13 -13.89
N ARG A 175 -17.14 -3.91 -15.21
CA ARG A 175 -18.39 -3.86 -16.02
C ARG A 175 -19.19 -5.16 -15.99
N THR A 176 -18.55 -6.30 -15.76
CA THR A 176 -19.19 -7.62 -15.72
C THR A 176 -19.00 -8.32 -14.37
N CYS A 177 -18.40 -7.64 -13.40
CA CYS A 177 -18.11 -8.17 -12.06
C CYS A 177 -18.65 -7.20 -10.99
N PRO A 178 -19.91 -7.37 -10.55
CA PRO A 178 -20.54 -6.50 -9.55
C PRO A 178 -19.73 -6.32 -8.25
N PRO A 179 -19.08 -7.36 -7.67
CA PRO A 179 -18.26 -7.19 -6.48
C PRO A 179 -17.08 -6.25 -6.72
N LEU A 180 -16.40 -6.37 -7.86
CA LEU A 180 -15.29 -5.50 -8.23
C LEU A 180 -15.75 -4.06 -8.46
N LEU A 181 -16.89 -3.87 -9.11
CA LEU A 181 -17.50 -2.56 -9.31
C LEU A 181 -17.82 -1.88 -7.97
N ASN A 182 -18.46 -2.62 -7.06
CA ASN A 182 -18.79 -2.11 -5.73
C ASN A 182 -17.54 -1.81 -4.89
N ALA A 183 -16.47 -2.61 -5.00
CA ALA A 183 -15.20 -2.32 -4.33
C ALA A 183 -14.58 -1.00 -4.83
N ILE A 184 -14.59 -0.76 -6.16
CA ILE A 184 -14.14 0.50 -6.77
C ILE A 184 -14.94 1.68 -6.21
N PHE A 185 -16.26 1.58 -6.17
CA PHE A 185 -17.13 2.65 -5.67
C PHE A 185 -16.96 2.88 -4.17
N THR A 186 -16.77 1.81 -3.39
CA THR A 186 -16.48 1.88 -1.95
C THR A 186 -15.23 2.70 -1.67
N ALA A 187 -14.10 2.35 -2.28
CA ALA A 187 -12.83 3.05 -2.10
C ALA A 187 -12.91 4.50 -2.61
N SER A 188 -13.50 4.70 -3.78
CA SER A 188 -13.63 6.02 -4.39
C SER A 188 -14.52 6.95 -3.56
N ALA A 189 -15.69 6.49 -3.13
CA ALA A 189 -16.62 7.30 -2.35
C ALA A 189 -16.00 7.70 -1.00
N ARG A 190 -15.33 6.76 -0.32
CA ARG A 190 -14.67 7.03 0.97
C ARG A 190 -13.52 8.02 0.84
N HIS A 191 -12.63 7.80 -0.12
CA HIS A 191 -11.45 8.65 -0.28
C HIS A 191 -11.83 10.04 -0.82
N LEU A 192 -12.70 10.11 -1.83
CA LEU A 192 -13.16 11.37 -2.42
C LEU A 192 -13.88 12.27 -1.40
N SER A 193 -14.73 11.70 -0.54
CA SER A 193 -15.46 12.46 0.49
C SER A 193 -14.55 13.06 1.57
N ARG A 194 -13.33 12.56 1.75
CA ARG A 194 -12.40 13.02 2.78
C ARG A 194 -11.43 14.11 2.32
N ILE A 195 -11.24 14.27 1.01
CA ILE A 195 -10.30 15.28 0.51
C ILE A 195 -10.99 16.64 0.39
N LYS A 196 -10.58 17.58 1.25
CA LYS A 196 -11.10 18.96 1.32
C LYS A 196 -11.10 19.68 -0.03
N LYS A 197 -10.12 19.44 -0.90
CA LYS A 197 -9.99 20.07 -2.24
C LYS A 197 -11.20 19.85 -3.15
N TYR A 198 -11.98 18.80 -2.92
CA TYR A 198 -13.17 18.48 -3.71
C TYR A 198 -14.47 19.05 -3.10
N TRP A 199 -14.42 19.69 -1.94
CA TRP A 199 -15.60 20.29 -1.31
C TRP A 199 -15.84 21.72 -1.80
N ARG A 200 -17.11 22.03 -2.10
CA ARG A 200 -17.60 23.40 -2.33
C ARG A 200 -18.81 23.63 -1.42
N GLY A 201 -18.61 24.38 -0.34
CA GLY A 201 -19.60 24.45 0.72
C GLY A 201 -19.82 23.07 1.34
N ASN A 202 -21.07 22.62 1.43
CA ASN A 202 -21.43 21.31 2.00
C ASN A 202 -21.62 20.22 0.92
N GLN A 203 -21.01 20.37 -0.25
CA GLN A 203 -21.20 19.47 -1.38
C GLN A 203 -19.86 19.08 -2.00
N VAL A 204 -19.67 17.78 -2.28
CA VAL A 204 -18.51 17.27 -3.02
C VAL A 204 -18.71 17.46 -4.52
N HIS A 205 -17.65 17.89 -5.21
CA HIS A 205 -17.58 18.06 -6.65
C HIS A 205 -16.36 17.33 -7.24
N TYR A 206 -16.55 16.63 -8.35
CA TYR A 206 -15.47 16.02 -9.12
C TYR A 206 -15.74 16.15 -10.62
N GLY A 207 -14.69 16.41 -11.41
CA GLY A 207 -14.84 16.57 -12.87
C GLY A 207 -15.81 17.70 -13.29
N GLY A 208 -15.96 18.73 -12.46
CA GLY A 208 -16.93 19.83 -12.69
C GLY A 208 -18.39 19.49 -12.37
N LYS A 209 -18.68 18.28 -11.86
CA LYS A 209 -20.01 17.81 -11.49
C LYS A 209 -20.20 17.81 -9.98
N ALA A 210 -21.40 18.17 -9.51
CA ALA A 210 -21.77 18.02 -8.11
C ALA A 210 -22.20 16.56 -7.87
N LEU A 211 -21.81 15.99 -6.72
CA LEU A 211 -22.15 14.61 -6.35
C LEU A 211 -23.11 14.59 -5.16
N PRO A 212 -24.39 14.98 -5.31
CA PRO A 212 -25.34 15.09 -4.20
C PRO A 212 -25.66 13.74 -3.54
N LYS A 213 -25.45 12.64 -4.25
CA LYS A 213 -25.63 11.28 -3.71
C LYS A 213 -24.45 10.80 -2.87
N LEU A 214 -23.32 11.53 -2.86
CA LEU A 214 -22.15 11.16 -2.06
C LEU A 214 -22.34 11.64 -0.61
N THR A 215 -22.72 10.72 0.26
CA THR A 215 -22.86 10.93 1.71
C THR A 215 -21.85 10.06 2.47
N SER A 216 -21.81 10.22 3.79
CA SER A 216 -21.07 9.33 4.70
C SER A 216 -21.47 7.86 4.55
N GLU A 217 -22.73 7.58 4.20
CA GLU A 217 -23.24 6.21 4.09
C GLU A 217 -22.97 5.58 2.72
N THR A 218 -22.69 6.36 1.66
CA THR A 218 -22.55 5.85 0.29
C THR A 218 -21.45 4.80 0.17
N ALA A 219 -20.30 5.03 0.81
CA ALA A 219 -19.20 4.07 0.80
C ALA A 219 -19.59 2.76 1.52
N ILE A 220 -20.31 2.86 2.63
CA ILE A 220 -20.79 1.72 3.42
C ILE A 220 -21.81 0.90 2.63
N HIS A 221 -22.70 1.56 1.89
CA HIS A 221 -23.67 0.90 1.02
C HIS A 221 -22.96 0.03 -0.04
N TYR A 222 -22.04 0.59 -0.81
CA TYR A 222 -21.28 -0.18 -1.80
C TYR A 222 -20.42 -1.27 -1.15
N HIS A 223 -19.87 -1.01 0.03
CA HIS A 223 -19.11 -2.00 0.79
C HIS A 223 -19.98 -3.22 1.12
N ASN A 224 -21.17 -2.99 1.69
CA ASN A 224 -22.10 -4.05 2.07
C ASN A 224 -22.56 -4.88 0.86
N GLU A 225 -22.82 -4.24 -0.29
CA GLU A 225 -23.15 -4.94 -1.53
C GLU A 225 -21.97 -5.83 -2.00
N CYS A 226 -20.74 -5.33 -1.89
CA CYS A 226 -19.55 -6.13 -2.20
C CYS A 226 -19.41 -7.35 -1.27
N ILE A 227 -19.56 -7.16 0.04
CA ILE A 227 -19.45 -8.23 1.05
C ILE A 227 -20.58 -9.25 0.91
N ALA A 228 -21.81 -8.83 0.65
CA ALA A 228 -22.95 -9.73 0.43
C ALA A 228 -22.66 -10.72 -0.72
N HIS A 229 -22.04 -10.22 -1.79
CA HIS A 229 -21.60 -11.09 -2.88
C HIS A 229 -20.47 -12.04 -2.46
N PHE A 230 -19.44 -11.58 -1.74
CA PHE A 230 -18.38 -12.45 -1.24
C PHE A 230 -18.92 -13.59 -0.37
N VAL A 231 -19.89 -13.32 0.49
CA VAL A 231 -20.59 -14.32 1.31
C VAL A 231 -21.39 -15.29 0.43
N SER A 232 -22.03 -14.84 -0.65
CA SER A 232 -22.77 -15.75 -1.54
C SER A 232 -21.86 -16.69 -2.34
N ILE A 233 -20.64 -16.25 -2.65
CA ILE A 233 -19.68 -16.97 -3.49
C ILE A 233 -18.82 -17.93 -2.66
N SER A 234 -18.73 -17.73 -1.34
CA SER A 234 -17.94 -18.54 -0.40
C SER A 234 -18.22 -20.04 -0.46
N ASP A 235 -19.40 -20.42 -0.96
CA ASP A 235 -19.84 -21.80 -1.03
C ASP A 235 -19.25 -22.56 -2.23
N HIS A 236 -18.68 -21.85 -3.22
CA HIS A 236 -18.30 -22.42 -4.50
C HIS A 236 -16.78 -22.25 -4.78
N SER A 237 -16.07 -23.38 -4.92
CA SER A 237 -14.60 -23.42 -4.94
C SER A 237 -13.95 -22.96 -6.25
N ARG A 238 -14.72 -22.78 -7.33
CA ARG A 238 -14.22 -22.38 -8.66
C ARG A 238 -14.11 -20.87 -8.79
N GLU A 239 -15.00 -20.16 -8.12
CA GLU A 239 -15.11 -18.71 -8.09
C GLU A 239 -13.99 -18.09 -7.25
N ALA A 240 -13.47 -18.82 -6.26
CA ALA A 240 -12.26 -18.45 -5.51
C ALA A 240 -10.99 -18.34 -6.38
N GLN A 241 -11.03 -18.78 -7.66
CA GLN A 241 -9.96 -18.62 -8.66
C GLN A 241 -10.12 -17.38 -9.56
N ASP A 242 -11.18 -16.59 -9.36
CA ASP A 242 -11.40 -15.36 -10.12
C ASP A 242 -10.43 -14.26 -9.64
N GLU A 243 -9.65 -13.73 -10.58
CA GLU A 243 -8.71 -12.64 -10.32
C GLU A 243 -9.42 -11.29 -10.11
N SER A 244 -10.65 -11.15 -10.58
CA SER A 244 -11.50 -9.97 -10.35
C SER A 244 -11.91 -9.87 -8.89
N LEU A 245 -12.20 -11.01 -8.24
CA LEU A 245 -12.50 -11.08 -6.81
C LEU A 245 -11.27 -10.82 -5.94
N LEU A 246 -10.09 -11.30 -6.36
CA LEU A 246 -8.84 -10.96 -5.70
C LEU A 246 -8.55 -9.45 -5.78
N ALA A 247 -8.72 -8.85 -6.97
CA ALA A 247 -8.56 -7.40 -7.14
C ALA A 247 -9.56 -6.61 -6.28
N ALA A 248 -10.81 -7.07 -6.18
CA ALA A 248 -11.82 -6.46 -5.32
C ALA A 248 -11.40 -6.52 -3.83
N ALA A 249 -10.87 -7.66 -3.36
CA ALA A 249 -10.38 -7.81 -2.00
C ALA A 249 -9.19 -6.88 -1.68
N VAL A 250 -8.27 -6.70 -2.63
CA VAL A 250 -7.15 -5.74 -2.52
C VAL A 250 -7.65 -4.29 -2.41
N ILE A 251 -8.65 -3.90 -3.20
CA ILE A 251 -9.26 -2.57 -3.15
C ILE A 251 -10.00 -2.36 -1.82
N LEU A 252 -10.73 -3.37 -1.34
CA LEU A 252 -11.41 -3.29 -0.04
C LEU A 252 -10.43 -3.17 1.13
N ARG A 253 -9.25 -3.80 1.04
CA ARG A 253 -8.19 -3.57 2.05
C ARG A 253 -7.71 -2.12 2.04
N PHE A 254 -7.49 -1.54 0.86
CA PHE A 254 -7.15 -0.11 0.79
C PHE A 254 -8.26 0.76 1.41
N TYR A 255 -9.53 0.40 1.20
CA TYR A 255 -10.64 1.05 1.90
C TYR A 255 -10.52 0.94 3.43
N GLU A 256 -10.21 -0.24 3.99
CA GLU A 256 -10.01 -0.39 5.45
C GLU A 256 -8.85 0.48 5.96
N GLU A 257 -7.74 0.52 5.22
CA GLU A 257 -6.55 1.34 5.53
C GLU A 257 -6.87 2.83 5.53
N VAL A 258 -7.70 3.28 4.59
CA VAL A 258 -8.15 4.67 4.54
C VAL A 258 -9.20 4.93 5.62
N ASP A 259 -10.17 4.03 5.84
CA ASP A 259 -11.36 4.32 6.64
C ASP A 259 -11.09 4.39 8.14
N PHE A 260 -10.30 3.46 8.69
CA PHE A 260 -10.18 3.30 10.15
C PHE A 260 -9.06 4.16 10.79
N PRO A 261 -9.36 4.98 11.81
CA PRO A 261 -8.38 5.90 12.39
C PRO A 261 -7.36 5.32 13.38
N ALA A 262 -7.36 4.02 13.71
CA ALA A 262 -6.65 3.57 14.91
C ALA A 262 -5.74 2.35 14.66
N MET A 263 -4.45 2.58 14.89
CA MET A 263 -3.53 1.56 15.40
C MET A 263 -4.12 1.01 16.71
N GLY A 264 -4.98 -0.01 16.66
CA GLY A 264 -5.48 -0.64 17.91
C GLY A 264 -6.80 -1.39 17.88
N GLN A 265 -7.61 -1.30 16.82
CA GLN A 265 -8.78 -2.19 16.66
C GLN A 265 -8.61 -3.15 15.49
N ASP A 266 -8.90 -4.42 15.77
CA ASP A 266 -8.46 -5.56 14.97
C ASP A 266 -9.48 -5.90 13.87
N THR A 267 -9.71 -4.96 12.95
CA THR A 267 -10.51 -5.19 11.74
C THR A 267 -9.63 -5.75 10.62
N GLU A 268 -8.98 -6.91 10.84
CA GLU A 268 -8.22 -7.59 9.78
C GLU A 268 -9.11 -8.41 8.83
N SER A 269 -10.33 -7.92 8.62
CA SER A 269 -11.38 -8.65 7.92
C SER A 269 -11.05 -8.77 6.43
N ALA A 270 -10.61 -7.69 5.77
CA ALA A 270 -10.16 -7.76 4.38
C ALA A 270 -8.82 -8.48 4.24
N LEU A 271 -7.92 -8.44 5.23
CA LEU A 271 -6.73 -9.30 5.21
C LEU A 271 -7.12 -10.78 5.12
N ARG A 272 -8.08 -11.18 5.95
CA ARG A 272 -8.56 -12.56 5.96
C ARG A 272 -9.23 -12.91 4.64
N GLY A 273 -9.99 -11.99 4.06
CA GLY A 273 -10.54 -12.11 2.71
C GLY A 273 -9.45 -12.33 1.66
N ILE A 274 -8.42 -11.49 1.64
CA ILE A 274 -7.27 -11.60 0.73
C ILE A 274 -6.56 -12.95 0.89
N GLN A 275 -6.32 -13.39 2.12
CA GLN A 275 -5.69 -14.69 2.38
C GLN A 275 -6.45 -15.84 1.74
N ILE A 276 -7.78 -15.84 1.84
CA ILE A 276 -8.63 -16.88 1.26
C ILE A 276 -8.45 -16.95 -0.27
N PHE A 277 -8.49 -15.80 -0.95
CA PHE A 277 -8.32 -15.75 -2.41
C PHE A 277 -6.88 -16.07 -2.83
N LEU A 278 -5.89 -15.59 -2.07
CA LEU A 278 -4.48 -15.85 -2.36
C LEU A 278 -4.10 -17.32 -2.16
N GLU A 279 -4.52 -17.95 -1.07
CA GLU A 279 -4.25 -19.38 -0.81
C GLU A 279 -4.79 -20.28 -1.93
N ALA A 280 -5.94 -19.91 -2.52
CA ALA A 280 -6.49 -20.62 -3.66
C ALA A 280 -5.63 -20.46 -4.93
N GLN A 281 -5.03 -19.29 -5.15
CA GLN A 281 -4.45 -18.89 -6.45
C GLN A 281 -2.94 -18.64 -6.45
N ILE A 282 -2.22 -19.01 -5.38
CA ILE A 282 -0.87 -18.49 -5.14
C ILE A 282 0.17 -18.90 -6.19
N ALA A 283 0.13 -20.15 -6.67
CA ALA A 283 1.09 -20.63 -7.65
C ALA A 283 1.02 -19.83 -8.97
N PRO A 284 -0.15 -19.67 -9.63
CA PRO A 284 -0.24 -18.83 -10.83
C PRO A 284 -0.10 -17.33 -10.54
N ALA A 285 -0.42 -16.86 -9.33
CA ALA A 285 -0.21 -15.45 -8.97
C ALA A 285 1.29 -15.10 -8.92
N VAL A 286 2.11 -16.03 -8.42
CA VAL A 286 3.54 -15.77 -8.19
C VAL A 286 4.36 -16.02 -9.45
N SER A 287 4.06 -17.04 -10.28
CA SER A 287 4.83 -17.33 -11.50
C SER A 287 4.26 -16.73 -12.79
N GLY A 288 3.08 -16.11 -12.72
CA GLY A 288 2.38 -15.57 -13.88
C GLY A 288 2.68 -14.10 -14.17
N TYR A 289 1.98 -13.59 -15.17
CA TYR A 289 1.80 -12.17 -15.51
C TYR A 289 0.30 -11.86 -15.47
N GLY A 290 -0.08 -10.59 -15.51
CA GLY A 290 -1.49 -10.19 -15.55
C GLY A 290 -2.05 -9.67 -14.21
N LEU A 291 -3.37 -9.45 -14.18
CA LEU A 291 -4.07 -8.84 -13.03
C LEU A 291 -3.86 -9.60 -11.72
N ARG A 292 -3.90 -10.94 -11.75
CA ARG A 292 -3.65 -11.78 -10.57
C ARG A 292 -2.27 -11.54 -9.96
N HIS A 293 -1.24 -11.41 -10.81
CA HIS A 293 0.13 -11.14 -10.39
C HIS A 293 0.24 -9.74 -9.79
N ALA A 294 -0.33 -8.73 -10.45
CA ALA A 294 -0.36 -7.36 -9.93
C ALA A 294 -1.04 -7.29 -8.56
N ALA A 295 -2.23 -7.91 -8.41
CA ALA A 295 -2.97 -7.94 -7.17
C ALA A 295 -2.20 -8.64 -6.02
N TYR A 296 -1.47 -9.73 -6.32
CA TYR A 296 -0.61 -10.39 -5.34
C TYR A 296 0.47 -9.47 -4.79
N TRP A 297 1.21 -8.78 -5.66
CA TRP A 297 2.29 -7.89 -5.22
C TRP A 297 1.77 -6.68 -4.44
N ILE A 298 0.58 -6.17 -4.77
CA ILE A 298 -0.05 -5.11 -3.98
C ILE A 298 -0.39 -5.64 -2.59
N ALA A 299 -1.06 -6.80 -2.50
CA ALA A 299 -1.41 -7.41 -1.22
C ALA A 299 -0.17 -7.64 -0.34
N LEU A 300 0.94 -8.07 -0.94
CA LEU A 300 2.22 -8.26 -0.25
C LEU A 300 2.75 -6.93 0.35
N ARG A 301 2.73 -5.84 -0.43
CA ARG A 301 3.18 -4.51 0.01
C ARG A 301 2.29 -3.92 1.12
N GLN A 302 0.98 -4.07 0.98
CA GLN A 302 0.02 -3.67 2.02
C GLN A 302 0.24 -4.44 3.31
N GLU A 303 0.48 -5.76 3.20
CA GLU A 303 0.76 -6.60 4.35
C GLU A 303 2.07 -6.25 5.05
N ILE A 304 3.15 -5.92 4.31
CA ILE A 304 4.42 -5.48 4.91
C ILE A 304 4.19 -4.25 5.80
N THR A 305 3.53 -3.23 5.26
CA THR A 305 3.27 -1.98 5.98
C THR A 305 2.38 -2.22 7.20
N THR A 306 1.35 -3.07 7.05
CA THR A 306 0.45 -3.43 8.15
C THR A 306 1.15 -4.22 9.24
N ALA A 307 1.92 -5.26 8.88
CA ALA A 307 2.63 -6.13 9.81
C ALA A 307 3.71 -5.36 10.58
N PHE A 308 4.43 -4.46 9.91
CA PHE A 308 5.38 -3.53 10.51
C PHE A 308 4.69 -2.63 11.56
N SER A 309 3.59 -1.99 11.18
CA SER A 309 2.88 -1.04 12.04
C SER A 309 2.20 -1.71 13.24
N LYS A 310 1.59 -2.88 13.03
CA LYS A 310 0.90 -3.64 14.08
C LYS A 310 1.82 -4.56 14.89
N GLN A 311 3.12 -4.58 14.59
CA GLN A 311 4.12 -5.44 15.23
C GLN A 311 3.72 -6.92 15.27
N ARG A 312 3.21 -7.45 14.16
CA ARG A 312 2.73 -8.83 14.08
C ARG A 312 3.41 -9.64 12.99
N THR A 313 3.33 -10.95 13.12
CA THR A 313 3.86 -11.88 12.11
C THR A 313 3.26 -11.59 10.73
N PHE A 314 4.08 -11.73 9.70
CA PHE A 314 3.71 -11.60 8.30
C PHE A 314 2.88 -12.81 7.88
N ARG A 315 1.63 -12.61 7.44
CA ARG A 315 0.67 -13.72 7.29
C ARG A 315 0.48 -14.23 5.85
N LEU A 316 1.08 -13.57 4.85
CA LEU A 316 0.95 -14.02 3.46
C LEU A 316 2.02 -15.07 3.12
N PRO A 317 1.72 -16.06 2.26
CA PRO A 317 2.65 -17.15 2.03
C PRO A 317 3.79 -16.70 1.10
N LEU A 318 5.03 -16.82 1.58
CA LEU A 318 6.25 -16.51 0.82
C LEU A 318 6.84 -17.73 0.10
N GLY A 319 6.41 -18.95 0.42
CA GLY A 319 6.99 -20.19 -0.11
C GLY A 319 7.10 -20.26 -1.66
N PRO A 320 6.10 -19.79 -2.42
CA PRO A 320 6.19 -19.77 -3.88
C PRO A 320 7.14 -18.71 -4.45
N CYS A 321 7.62 -17.76 -3.64
CA CYS A 321 8.48 -16.66 -4.06
C CYS A 321 9.98 -16.99 -4.10
N GLU A 322 10.37 -18.25 -3.84
CA GLU A 322 11.77 -18.70 -3.91
C GLU A 322 12.52 -18.28 -5.20
N PRO A 323 11.92 -18.28 -6.41
CA PRO A 323 12.61 -17.85 -7.63
C PRO A 323 13.09 -16.38 -7.59
N TYR A 324 12.37 -15.52 -6.88
CA TYR A 324 12.63 -14.07 -6.79
C TYR A 324 13.66 -13.70 -5.71
N ARG A 325 14.17 -14.70 -4.98
CA ARG A 325 15.32 -14.55 -4.09
C ARG A 325 16.64 -14.50 -4.85
N SER A 326 16.62 -14.78 -6.16
CA SER A 326 17.71 -14.46 -7.08
C SER A 326 17.60 -12.98 -7.49
N PHE A 327 18.72 -12.26 -7.59
CA PHE A 327 18.82 -10.84 -8.00
C PHE A 327 18.31 -10.54 -9.45
N SER A 328 17.52 -11.44 -10.06
CA SER A 328 16.98 -11.30 -11.41
C SER A 328 15.81 -10.31 -11.49
N LEU A 329 15.04 -10.13 -10.41
CA LEU A 329 13.91 -9.20 -10.33
C LEU A 329 14.03 -8.31 -9.08
N LEU A 330 14.94 -7.35 -9.21
CA LEU A 330 15.57 -6.59 -8.13
C LEU A 330 14.59 -5.89 -7.18
N MET A 331 13.50 -5.30 -7.68
CA MET A 331 12.45 -4.69 -6.83
C MET A 331 11.73 -5.76 -6.01
N THR A 332 11.31 -6.83 -6.68
CA THR A 332 10.62 -7.97 -6.08
C THR A 332 11.45 -8.60 -4.95
N THR A 333 12.77 -8.68 -5.15
CA THR A 333 13.72 -9.15 -4.15
C THR A 333 13.73 -8.27 -2.90
N LEU A 334 13.68 -6.93 -3.01
CA LEU A 334 13.62 -6.03 -1.85
C LEU A 334 12.33 -6.19 -1.03
N VAL A 335 11.19 -6.35 -1.71
CA VAL A 335 9.90 -6.55 -1.05
C VAL A 335 9.90 -7.89 -0.29
N ILE A 336 10.39 -8.96 -0.91
CA ILE A 336 10.52 -10.27 -0.26
C ILE A 336 11.51 -10.22 0.91
N HIS A 337 12.63 -9.52 0.75
CA HIS A 337 13.61 -9.35 1.83
C HIS A 337 12.97 -8.71 3.06
N CYS A 338 12.18 -7.64 2.88
CA CYS A 338 11.45 -7.01 3.98
C CYS A 338 10.45 -7.97 4.64
N ALA A 339 9.72 -8.76 3.85
CA ALA A 339 8.80 -9.78 4.37
C ALA A 339 9.53 -10.89 5.17
N ASP A 340 10.70 -11.32 4.70
CA ASP A 340 11.58 -12.26 5.41
C ASP A 340 12.07 -11.71 6.75
N VAL A 341 12.43 -10.42 6.80
CA VAL A 341 12.82 -9.73 8.04
C VAL A 341 11.64 -9.63 9.00
N LEU A 342 10.44 -9.31 8.52
CA LEU A 342 9.22 -9.32 9.34
C LEU A 342 8.94 -10.70 9.93
N GLN A 343 9.09 -11.77 9.15
CA GLN A 343 8.96 -13.15 9.66
C GLN A 343 10.03 -13.47 10.71
N TYR A 344 11.26 -13.01 10.52
CA TYR A 344 12.33 -13.19 11.51
C TYR A 344 12.05 -12.44 12.82
N CYS A 345 11.56 -11.20 12.74
CA CYS A 345 11.36 -10.33 13.90
C CYS A 345 10.08 -10.66 14.70
N TYR A 346 8.98 -10.96 14.01
CA TYR A 346 7.67 -11.17 14.62
C TYR A 346 7.13 -12.61 14.53
N GLY A 347 7.82 -13.50 13.81
CA GLY A 347 7.45 -14.91 13.72
C GLY A 347 7.88 -15.72 14.94
N SER A 348 7.19 -16.84 15.16
CA SER A 348 7.61 -17.86 16.14
C SER A 348 8.73 -18.71 15.56
N GLU A 349 9.68 -19.14 16.40
CA GLU A 349 10.74 -20.09 15.99
C GLU A 349 10.17 -21.43 15.48
N GLU A 350 8.91 -21.76 15.79
CA GLU A 350 8.23 -22.99 15.33
C GLU A 350 7.62 -22.90 13.92
N ASP A 351 7.42 -21.68 13.40
CA ASP A 351 6.71 -21.43 12.13
C ASP A 351 7.63 -21.34 10.90
N SER A 352 8.95 -21.38 11.10
CA SER A 352 9.92 -21.39 10.00
C SER A 352 9.81 -22.70 9.18
N PRO A 353 9.46 -22.65 7.88
CA PRO A 353 9.37 -23.84 7.04
C PRO A 353 10.73 -24.54 6.87
N ARG A 354 11.84 -23.80 7.03
CA ARG A 354 13.22 -24.30 6.88
C ARG A 354 13.61 -25.21 8.06
N ASP A 355 13.09 -24.96 9.25
CA ASP A 355 13.42 -25.76 10.44
C ASP A 355 12.80 -27.16 10.38
N ARG A 356 11.68 -27.34 9.68
CA ARG A 356 11.06 -28.66 9.47
C ARG A 356 11.87 -29.59 8.56
N GLN A 357 12.68 -29.04 7.64
CA GLN A 357 13.57 -29.85 6.80
C GLN A 357 14.92 -30.13 7.46
N GLN A 358 15.45 -29.21 8.27
CA GLN A 358 16.73 -29.41 8.96
C GLN A 358 16.61 -30.27 10.23
N SER A 359 15.44 -30.35 10.87
CA SER A 359 15.22 -31.25 12.03
C SER A 359 15.35 -32.75 11.69
N SER A 360 15.46 -33.12 10.40
CA SER A 360 15.68 -34.50 9.95
C SER A 360 17.17 -34.88 9.83
N MET A 361 18.09 -33.93 10.01
CA MET A 361 19.54 -34.18 10.03
C MET A 361 20.09 -33.81 11.40
N GLY A 362 20.34 -34.81 12.25
CA GLY A 362 20.67 -34.69 13.68
C GLY A 362 21.97 -33.93 14.01
N ILE A 363 22.03 -32.64 13.74
CA ILE A 363 23.06 -31.72 14.20
C ILE A 363 22.49 -30.95 15.39
N LEU A 364 23.16 -31.06 16.55
CA LEU A 364 22.87 -30.33 17.79
C LEU A 364 23.24 -28.84 17.66
N GLN A 365 22.78 -28.14 16.63
CA GLN A 365 22.87 -26.68 16.60
C GLN A 365 21.83 -26.13 17.59
N THR A 366 22.29 -25.34 18.57
CA THR A 366 21.37 -24.74 19.53
C THR A 366 20.50 -23.70 18.81
N GLY A 367 19.22 -23.58 19.16
CA GLY A 367 18.29 -22.66 18.46
C GLY A 367 18.82 -21.22 18.37
N THR A 368 19.61 -20.79 19.36
CA THR A 368 20.31 -19.50 19.38
C THR A 368 21.30 -19.32 18.24
N ASP A 369 22.08 -20.36 17.90
CA ASP A 369 23.08 -20.30 16.83
C ASP A 369 22.41 -20.17 15.46
N MET A 370 21.29 -20.87 15.26
CA MET A 370 20.49 -20.79 14.02
C MET A 370 19.87 -19.41 13.84
N ARG A 371 19.32 -18.83 14.92
CA ARG A 371 18.74 -17.49 14.90
C ARG A 371 19.79 -16.41 14.63
N LEU A 372 21.00 -16.57 15.17
CA LEU A 372 22.12 -15.66 14.90
C LEU A 372 22.59 -15.78 13.45
N ALA A 373 22.74 -17.00 12.92
CA ALA A 373 23.11 -17.22 11.52
C ALA A 373 22.08 -16.62 10.56
N ARG A 374 20.77 -16.77 10.85
CA ARG A 374 19.70 -16.17 10.05
C ARG A 374 19.74 -14.64 10.12
N TYR A 375 20.01 -14.05 11.28
CA TYR A 375 20.21 -12.61 11.40
C TYR A 375 21.37 -12.12 10.53
N GLU A 376 22.50 -12.83 10.56
CA GLU A 376 23.67 -12.48 9.75
C GLU A 376 23.42 -12.61 8.25
N GLU A 377 22.65 -13.61 7.81
CA GLU A 377 22.18 -13.74 6.42
C GLU A 377 21.34 -12.52 5.99
N LEU A 378 20.39 -12.11 6.83
CA LEU A 378 19.52 -10.97 6.54
C LEU A 378 20.31 -9.65 6.49
N VAL A 379 21.23 -9.42 7.43
CA VAL A 379 22.10 -8.24 7.42
C VAL A 379 23.05 -8.26 6.21
N ALA A 380 23.59 -9.42 5.85
CA ALA A 380 24.49 -9.55 4.70
C ALA A 380 23.82 -9.16 3.37
N PHE A 381 22.50 -9.35 3.25
CA PHE A 381 21.74 -8.91 2.08
C PHE A 381 21.86 -7.40 1.86
N GLU A 382 21.81 -6.59 2.92
CA GLU A 382 21.94 -5.13 2.80
C GLU A 382 23.34 -4.72 2.30
N THR A 383 24.39 -5.33 2.84
CA THR A 383 25.76 -5.10 2.39
C THR A 383 25.92 -5.48 0.92
N LEU A 384 25.38 -6.64 0.54
CA LEU A 384 25.40 -7.11 -0.84
C LEU A 384 24.64 -6.19 -1.78
N TRP A 385 23.50 -5.65 -1.33
CA TRP A 385 22.73 -4.67 -2.10
C TRP A 385 23.48 -3.34 -2.25
N ALA A 386 24.19 -2.89 -1.22
CA ALA A 386 25.00 -1.66 -1.31
C ALA A 386 26.16 -1.80 -2.33
N GLU A 387 26.76 -3.00 -2.41
CA GLU A 387 27.91 -3.27 -3.30
C GLU A 387 27.50 -3.63 -4.73
N LEU A 388 26.52 -4.53 -4.89
CA LEU A 388 26.11 -5.10 -6.18
C LEU A 388 24.78 -4.55 -6.71
N GLY A 389 24.12 -3.68 -5.94
CA GLY A 389 22.86 -3.06 -6.32
C GLY A 389 22.97 -2.34 -7.67
N PRO A 390 21.96 -2.47 -8.54
CA PRO A 390 21.97 -1.80 -9.83
C PRO A 390 22.07 -0.28 -9.66
N PRO A 391 22.86 0.42 -10.51
CA PRO A 391 22.96 1.88 -10.46
C PRO A 391 21.62 2.61 -10.61
N SER A 392 20.61 1.96 -11.21
CA SER A 392 19.26 2.51 -11.36
C SER A 392 18.52 2.76 -10.04
N PHE A 393 18.94 2.11 -8.94
CA PHE A 393 18.42 2.33 -7.59
C PHE A 393 19.17 3.43 -6.83
N LYS A 394 20.16 4.09 -7.45
CA LYS A 394 20.78 5.30 -6.88
C LYS A 394 19.95 6.52 -7.27
N PRO A 395 19.81 7.51 -6.37
CA PRO A 395 19.13 8.75 -6.71
C PRO A 395 19.91 9.48 -7.81
N ILE A 396 19.20 10.13 -8.74
CA ILE A 396 19.80 10.97 -9.77
C ILE A 396 20.25 12.32 -9.22
N TYR A 397 19.68 12.72 -8.08
CA TYR A 397 20.01 13.93 -7.36
C TYR A 397 19.91 13.64 -5.86
N SER A 398 20.93 14.08 -5.12
CA SER A 398 21.03 13.92 -3.67
C SER A 398 21.52 15.23 -3.07
N ARG A 399 20.79 15.76 -2.09
CA ARG A 399 21.19 16.94 -1.32
C ARG A 399 20.91 16.69 0.17
N GLU A 400 21.90 17.00 0.99
CA GLU A 400 21.75 16.98 2.45
C GLU A 400 20.86 18.14 2.94
N PRO A 401 20.11 17.97 4.03
CA PRO A 401 19.25 19.01 4.58
C PRO A 401 20.08 20.18 5.13
N ASP A 402 19.61 21.41 4.87
CA ASP A 402 20.16 22.61 5.49
C ASP A 402 19.36 23.00 6.76
N ARG A 403 19.90 22.62 7.92
CA ARG A 403 19.30 22.96 9.22
C ARG A 403 19.20 24.47 9.47
N SER A 404 20.04 25.29 8.82
CA SER A 404 19.98 26.75 8.97
C SER A 404 18.75 27.35 8.29
N CYS A 405 18.21 26.66 7.28
CA CYS A 405 16.97 26.99 6.59
C CYS A 405 15.74 26.27 7.18
N GLY A 406 15.90 25.56 8.31
CA GLY A 406 14.84 24.77 8.92
C GLY A 406 14.55 23.44 8.21
N GLU A 407 15.43 22.99 7.32
CA GLU A 407 15.26 21.72 6.61
C GLU A 407 15.76 20.55 7.47
N VAL A 408 14.97 19.49 7.53
CA VAL A 408 15.27 18.29 8.33
C VAL A 408 15.58 17.08 7.44
N PHE A 409 14.89 16.97 6.29
CA PHE A 409 14.95 15.80 5.42
C PHE A 409 15.84 16.03 4.20
N PRO A 410 16.61 15.03 3.76
CA PRO A 410 17.40 15.13 2.53
C PRO A 410 16.49 15.14 1.30
N GLU A 411 16.98 15.75 0.21
CA GLU A 411 16.35 15.62 -1.10
C GLU A 411 16.97 14.46 -1.88
N LEU A 412 16.14 13.49 -2.28
CA LEU A 412 16.54 12.26 -2.95
C LEU A 412 15.61 11.95 -4.13
N TRP A 413 16.02 12.33 -5.34
CA TRP A 413 15.19 12.19 -6.53
C TRP A 413 15.47 10.87 -7.24
N TYR A 414 14.42 10.09 -7.49
CA TYR A 414 14.50 8.83 -8.22
C TYR A 414 13.70 8.92 -9.52
N LEU A 415 14.15 8.17 -10.53
CA LEU A 415 13.47 8.16 -11.84
C LEU A 415 12.26 7.23 -11.91
N ASN A 416 12.10 6.32 -10.94
CA ASN A 416 11.08 5.29 -11.00
C ASN A 416 10.47 5.02 -9.61
N ASN A 417 9.13 5.08 -9.55
CA ASN A 417 8.35 4.81 -8.34
C ASN A 417 8.56 3.39 -7.80
N CYS A 418 8.83 2.40 -8.67
CA CYS A 418 9.10 1.05 -8.21
C CYS A 418 10.42 0.96 -7.43
N HIS A 419 11.41 1.78 -7.78
CA HIS A 419 12.68 1.87 -7.04
C HIS A 419 12.46 2.56 -5.69
N VAL A 420 11.68 3.65 -5.68
CA VAL A 420 11.27 4.35 -4.45
C VAL A 420 10.63 3.36 -3.47
N ALA A 421 9.60 2.64 -3.90
CA ALA A 421 8.91 1.67 -3.05
C ALA A 421 9.85 0.56 -2.55
N GLY A 422 10.66 -0.04 -3.44
CA GLY A 422 11.61 -1.09 -3.06
C GLY A 422 12.63 -0.62 -2.01
N LEU A 423 13.20 0.58 -2.20
CA LEU A 423 14.16 1.15 -1.26
C LEU A 423 13.53 1.48 0.09
N GLN A 424 12.28 1.95 0.12
CA GLN A 424 11.61 2.22 1.39
C GLN A 424 11.34 0.92 2.18
N PHE A 425 11.00 -0.19 1.51
CA PHE A 425 10.90 -1.49 2.18
C PHE A 425 12.24 -1.99 2.71
N LEU A 426 13.34 -1.71 2.01
CA LEU A 426 14.69 -1.98 2.51
C LEU A 426 15.00 -1.17 3.78
N GLU A 427 14.60 0.11 3.82
CA GLU A 427 14.77 0.93 5.02
C GLU A 427 13.88 0.47 6.20
N LEU A 428 12.64 -0.01 5.94
CA LEU A 428 11.82 -0.66 6.99
C LEU A 428 12.47 -1.94 7.52
N ALA A 429 13.06 -2.75 6.64
CA ALA A 429 13.82 -3.95 7.03
C ALA A 429 15.00 -3.58 7.93
N ARG A 430 15.72 -2.51 7.60
CA ARG A 430 16.82 -1.99 8.43
C ARG A 430 16.34 -1.60 9.83
N ILE A 431 15.24 -0.86 9.96
CA ILE A 431 14.65 -0.52 11.28
C ILE A 431 14.49 -1.78 12.13
N LEU A 432 13.89 -2.82 11.56
CA LEU A 432 13.65 -4.08 12.26
C LEU A 432 14.96 -4.79 12.63
N LEU A 433 15.91 -4.90 11.71
CA LEU A 433 17.20 -5.55 11.97
C LEU A 433 18.01 -4.80 13.04
N THR A 434 17.98 -3.46 13.06
CA THR A 434 18.63 -2.65 14.09
C THR A 434 18.02 -2.92 15.47
N VAL A 435 16.68 -2.97 15.59
CA VAL A 435 15.96 -3.20 16.86
C VAL A 435 16.11 -4.64 17.35
N TYR A 436 16.00 -5.62 16.45
CA TYR A 436 16.01 -7.05 16.77
C TYR A 436 17.40 -7.68 16.75
N ASN A 437 18.46 -6.86 16.76
CA ASN A 437 19.83 -7.34 16.73
C ASN A 437 20.16 -8.21 17.97
N PRO A 438 20.41 -9.53 17.80
CA PRO A 438 20.66 -10.45 18.91
C PRO A 438 21.99 -10.17 19.62
N LYS A 439 22.88 -9.36 19.03
CA LYS A 439 24.19 -8.98 19.58
C LYS A 439 24.09 -7.81 20.56
N LEU A 440 22.92 -7.17 20.70
CA LEU A 440 22.74 -6.03 21.61
C LEU A 440 22.90 -6.46 23.08
N PRO A 441 23.70 -5.73 23.88
CA PRO A 441 23.89 -6.05 25.29
C PRO A 441 22.59 -5.86 26.07
N ARG A 442 22.10 -6.93 26.71
CA ARG A 442 20.83 -6.91 27.47
C ARG A 442 20.93 -6.24 28.83
N LEU A 443 22.11 -6.23 29.44
CA LEU A 443 22.41 -5.69 30.78
C LEU A 443 23.84 -5.17 30.81
N GLY A 444 24.10 -4.22 31.72
CA GLY A 444 25.45 -3.73 32.02
C GLY A 444 25.78 -2.35 31.44
N PRO A 445 26.99 -1.83 31.72
CA PRO A 445 27.37 -0.44 31.42
C PRO A 445 27.27 -0.06 29.93
N GLY A 446 27.53 -1.03 29.04
CA GLY A 446 27.47 -0.83 27.58
C GLY A 446 26.05 -0.75 27.02
N GLN A 447 25.01 -1.18 27.76
CA GLN A 447 23.63 -1.20 27.28
C GLN A 447 23.12 0.18 26.91
N ARG A 448 23.35 1.18 27.78
CA ARG A 448 22.87 2.55 27.54
C ARG A 448 23.51 3.16 26.30
N THR A 449 24.81 2.91 26.08
CA THR A 449 25.52 3.39 24.88
C THR A 449 25.01 2.69 23.62
N ALA A 450 24.81 1.37 23.68
CA ALA A 450 24.26 0.60 22.56
C ALA A 450 22.84 1.08 22.20
N MET A 451 21.97 1.31 23.18
CA MET A 451 20.61 1.79 22.93
C MET A 451 20.60 3.19 22.31
N ARG A 452 21.49 4.09 22.73
CA ARG A 452 21.66 5.41 22.09
C ARG A 452 22.11 5.29 20.63
N SER A 453 23.00 4.35 20.33
CA SER A 453 23.42 4.08 18.95
C SER A 453 22.26 3.57 18.10
N VAL A 454 21.44 2.67 18.65
CA VAL A 454 20.21 2.19 18.00
C VAL A 454 19.25 3.36 17.75
N ASP A 455 18.97 4.20 18.75
CA ASP A 455 18.09 5.36 18.58
C ASP A 455 18.59 6.34 17.51
N GLN A 456 19.90 6.58 17.45
CA GLN A 456 20.52 7.43 16.42
C GLN A 456 20.38 6.83 15.02
N GLU A 457 20.58 5.53 14.88
CA GLU A 457 20.42 4.82 13.61
C GLU A 457 18.96 4.85 13.14
N LEU A 458 18.01 4.58 14.03
CA LEU A 458 16.57 4.63 13.73
C LEU A 458 16.14 6.04 13.29
N ARG A 459 16.61 7.09 13.97
CA ARG A 459 16.34 8.48 13.56
C ARG A 459 16.85 8.77 12.15
N SER A 460 18.08 8.33 11.83
CA SER A 460 18.67 8.48 10.50
C SER A 460 17.82 7.80 9.42
N ILE A 461 17.36 6.57 9.69
CA ILE A 461 16.51 5.82 8.75
C ILE A 461 15.16 6.51 8.54
N VAL A 462 14.50 6.97 9.61
CA VAL A 462 13.22 7.70 9.52
C VAL A 462 13.37 9.00 8.72
N VAL A 463 14.42 9.77 8.98
CA VAL A 463 14.74 11.00 8.22
C VAL A 463 14.93 10.70 6.74
N ARG A 464 15.65 9.62 6.41
CA ARG A 464 15.86 9.18 5.03
C ARG A 464 14.56 8.72 4.36
N LEU A 465 13.71 7.96 5.06
CA LEU A 465 12.40 7.52 4.57
C LEU A 465 11.50 8.73 4.24
N CYS A 466 11.48 9.74 5.10
CA CYS A 466 10.75 10.98 4.87
C CYS A 466 11.31 11.76 3.67
N GLY A 467 12.64 11.87 3.56
CA GLY A 467 13.31 12.49 2.42
C GLY A 467 12.98 11.81 1.10
N ILE A 468 13.02 10.47 1.05
CA ILE A 468 12.60 9.68 -0.12
C ILE A 468 11.13 9.98 -0.47
N ALA A 469 10.23 9.98 0.52
CA ALA A 469 8.81 10.17 0.27
C ALA A 469 8.48 11.58 -0.25
N LEU A 470 8.99 12.62 0.42
CA LEU A 470 8.73 14.02 0.07
C LEU A 470 9.39 14.42 -1.26
N SER A 471 10.55 13.86 -1.57
CA SER A 471 11.23 14.11 -2.85
C SER A 471 10.52 13.49 -4.06
N ASN A 472 9.58 12.56 -3.82
CA ASN A 472 8.89 11.80 -4.86
C ASN A 472 7.37 11.84 -4.65
N GLU A 473 6.80 13.03 -4.40
CA GLU A 473 5.37 13.22 -4.04
C GLU A 473 4.37 12.64 -5.06
N HIS A 474 4.79 12.43 -6.30
CA HIS A 474 3.98 11.80 -7.35
C HIS A 474 3.72 10.30 -7.11
N SER A 475 4.33 9.72 -6.07
CA SER A 475 4.12 8.35 -5.60
C SER A 475 3.58 8.34 -4.16
N PRO A 476 2.27 8.56 -3.95
CA PRO A 476 1.69 8.70 -2.61
C PRO A 476 1.91 7.52 -1.65
N PRO A 477 1.95 6.24 -2.09
CA PRO A 477 2.33 5.12 -1.23
C PRO A 477 3.67 5.29 -0.50
N GLY A 478 4.60 6.11 -1.03
CA GLY A 478 5.84 6.39 -0.34
C GLY A 478 5.65 7.20 0.94
N LEU A 479 4.66 8.10 0.99
CA LEU A 479 4.28 8.80 2.21
C LEU A 479 3.64 7.85 3.22
N VAL A 480 2.86 6.85 2.77
CA VAL A 480 2.31 5.83 3.66
C VAL A 480 3.42 5.03 4.33
N THR A 481 4.42 4.57 3.57
CA THR A 481 5.56 3.84 4.15
C THR A 481 6.36 4.69 5.13
N ALA A 482 6.58 5.98 4.83
CA ALA A 482 7.21 6.91 5.76
C ALA A 482 6.37 7.10 7.03
N SER A 483 5.04 7.24 6.90
CA SER A 483 4.13 7.40 8.05
C SER A 483 4.17 6.21 9.01
N ALA A 484 4.32 4.98 8.50
CA ALA A 484 4.48 3.79 9.32
C ALA A 484 5.78 3.87 10.16
N ALA A 485 6.90 4.26 9.54
CA ALA A 485 8.17 4.45 10.27
C ALA A 485 8.09 5.59 11.30
N ILE A 486 7.43 6.71 10.96
CA ILE A 486 7.18 7.81 11.89
C ILE A 486 6.36 7.33 13.08
N GLY A 487 5.28 6.57 12.86
CA GLY A 487 4.45 6.05 13.95
C GLY A 487 5.21 5.10 14.88
N MET A 488 6.13 4.29 14.34
CA MET A 488 6.86 3.29 15.12
C MET A 488 8.13 3.82 15.82
N CYS A 489 8.73 4.89 15.32
CA CYS A 489 10.03 5.39 15.78
C CYS A 489 10.07 6.90 16.05
N GLY A 490 8.95 7.61 15.86
CA GLY A 490 8.87 9.07 16.00
C GLY A 490 9.05 9.56 17.44
N ASP A 491 8.72 8.74 18.43
CA ASP A 491 8.90 9.03 19.87
C ASP A 491 10.37 9.27 20.24
N ARG A 492 11.31 8.79 19.41
CA ARG A 492 12.77 8.92 19.61
C ARG A 492 13.31 10.31 19.26
N PHE A 493 12.51 11.15 18.61
CA PHE A 493 12.91 12.49 18.21
C PHE A 493 12.70 13.49 19.35
N THR A 494 13.73 14.24 19.68
CA THR A 494 13.76 15.15 20.84
C THR A 494 13.81 16.62 20.47
N GLU A 495 14.20 16.95 19.24
CA GLU A 495 14.32 18.33 18.77
C GLU A 495 12.98 18.81 18.18
N LYS A 496 12.50 19.97 18.63
CA LYS A 496 11.21 20.52 18.20
C LYS A 496 11.12 20.67 16.67
N LEU A 497 12.18 21.14 16.02
CA LEU A 497 12.25 21.27 14.56
C LEU A 497 12.02 19.93 13.85
N GLU A 498 12.63 18.85 14.33
CA GLU A 498 12.45 17.52 13.75
C GLU A 498 11.04 16.99 14.01
N GLN A 499 10.52 17.17 15.23
CA GLN A 499 9.15 16.77 15.60
C GLN A 499 8.09 17.46 14.73
N GLU A 500 8.22 18.77 14.52
CA GLU A 500 7.36 19.56 13.63
C GLU A 500 7.45 19.07 12.18
N ALA A 501 8.67 18.77 11.69
CA ALA A 501 8.85 18.25 10.34
C ALA A 501 8.19 16.87 10.15
N LEU A 502 8.27 15.97 11.14
CA LEU A 502 7.60 14.66 11.09
C LEU A 502 6.07 14.82 11.12
N LEU A 503 5.53 15.73 11.93
CA LEU A 503 4.09 16.06 11.89
C LEU A 503 3.69 16.62 10.52
N GLY A 504 4.53 17.45 9.91
CA GLY A 504 4.30 17.98 8.56
C GLY A 504 4.08 16.87 7.53
N VAL A 505 4.86 15.78 7.59
CA VAL A 505 4.69 14.61 6.71
C VAL A 505 3.33 13.93 6.95
N LEU A 506 2.94 13.72 8.21
CA LEU A 506 1.67 13.09 8.56
C LEU A 506 0.47 13.95 8.13
N VAL A 507 0.52 15.25 8.41
CA VAL A 507 -0.53 16.22 8.01
C VAL A 507 -0.63 16.29 6.48
N GLN A 508 0.49 16.32 5.77
CA GLN A 508 0.49 16.30 4.31
C GLN A 508 -0.19 15.04 3.75
N LEU A 509 0.12 13.87 4.32
CA LEU A 509 -0.48 12.61 3.92
C LEU A 509 -2.00 12.60 4.19
N GLU A 510 -2.46 13.16 5.32
CA GLU A 510 -3.88 13.24 5.65
C GLU A 510 -4.64 14.26 4.78
N ASP A 511 -4.10 15.47 4.60
CA ASP A 511 -4.79 16.55 3.88
C ASP A 511 -4.77 16.34 2.36
N LYS A 512 -3.65 15.90 1.77
CA LYS A 512 -3.54 15.69 0.31
C LYS A 512 -4.13 14.36 -0.14
N HIS A 513 -4.08 13.33 0.71
CA HIS A 513 -4.38 11.94 0.33
C HIS A 513 -5.39 11.23 1.24
N ALA A 514 -6.04 11.93 2.16
CA ALA A 514 -7.11 11.39 3.02
C ALA A 514 -6.73 10.12 3.81
N TYR A 515 -5.44 9.87 4.01
CA TYR A 515 -4.96 8.71 4.76
C TYR A 515 -4.94 9.06 6.27
N PRO A 516 -5.51 8.23 7.14
CA PRO A 516 -5.76 8.61 8.52
C PRO A 516 -4.47 8.58 9.35
N THR A 517 -3.96 9.75 9.72
CA THR A 517 -2.75 9.89 10.56
C THR A 517 -3.03 10.58 11.90
N SER A 518 -4.21 11.16 12.09
CA SER A 518 -4.66 11.87 13.29
C SER A 518 -4.32 11.15 14.61
N SER A 519 -4.56 9.84 14.71
CA SER A 519 -4.21 9.07 15.92
C SER A 519 -2.71 8.98 16.15
N VAL A 520 -1.91 8.83 15.09
CA VAL A 520 -0.44 8.80 15.17
C VAL A 520 0.08 10.17 15.58
N GLN A 521 -0.46 11.25 14.99
CA GLN A 521 -0.11 12.62 15.36
C GLN A 521 -0.39 12.89 16.84
N ALA A 522 -1.57 12.52 17.34
CA ALA A 522 -1.93 12.68 18.74
C ALA A 522 -1.00 11.89 19.67
N SER A 523 -0.74 10.62 19.35
CA SER A 523 0.16 9.77 20.14
C SER A 523 1.59 10.32 20.20
N LEU A 524 2.11 10.87 19.10
CA LEU A 524 3.44 11.46 19.06
C LEU A 524 3.51 12.77 19.85
N LYS A 525 2.49 13.64 19.74
CA LYS A 525 2.42 14.86 20.56
C LYS A 525 2.46 14.53 22.06
N VAL A 526 1.76 13.47 22.49
CA VAL A 526 1.84 12.98 23.87
C VAL A 526 3.25 12.46 24.20
N ALA A 527 3.84 11.63 23.33
CA ALA A 527 5.18 11.08 23.54
C ALA A 527 6.28 12.17 23.65
N TRP A 528 6.13 13.27 22.91
CA TRP A 528 7.03 14.42 22.95
C TRP A 528 6.73 15.40 24.09
N GLY A 529 5.67 15.18 24.87
CA GLY A 529 5.27 16.05 25.97
C GLY A 529 4.68 17.39 25.54
N TRP A 530 4.01 17.43 24.39
CA TRP A 530 3.34 18.65 23.87
C TRP A 530 1.95 18.90 24.50
N GLU A 531 1.53 18.11 25.50
CA GLU A 531 0.28 18.32 26.23
C GLU A 531 0.21 19.75 26.79
N GLY A 532 -0.74 20.55 26.28
CA GLY A 532 -0.97 21.94 26.69
C GLY A 532 -0.65 23.02 25.65
N TYR A 533 -0.14 22.66 24.47
CA TYR A 533 -0.06 23.58 23.32
C TYR A 533 -1.24 23.35 22.38
N GLU A 534 -2.37 23.97 22.69
CA GLU A 534 -3.37 24.32 21.66
C GLU A 534 -2.80 25.51 20.87
N GLU A 535 -2.53 25.33 19.58
CA GLU A 535 -2.40 26.42 18.61
C GLU A 535 -3.64 26.48 17.73
#